data_AF-A0A7C6KMV2-F1
#
_entry.id   AF-A0A7C6KMV2-F1
#
_cell.length_a   1.000
_cell.length_b   1.000
_cell.length_c   1.000
_cell.angle_alpha   90.00
_cell.angle_beta   90.00
_cell.angle_gamma   90.00
#
_symmetry.space_group_name_H-M   'P 1'
#
loop_
_entity.id
_entity.type
_entity.pdbx_description
1 polymer ?
#
loop_
_entity_poly.entity_id
_entity_poly.type
_entity_poly.pdbx_seq_one_letter_code
_entity_poly.pdbx_strand_id
1 'polypeptide(L)'
;MAKKGYIKKVFPGGNTPQGFYSFYDQIITPNATRILIIKGGPGVGKSTFMRKIAEEMVDRGYDVELHHCSSDNGSLDGVVIPSIGVALIDGTAPHGAVT
;
A
#
# COMPACT_ATOMS: atom_id res chain seq x y z
N MET A 1 19.28 17.87 11.33
CA MET A 1 18.18 16.88 11.30
C MET A 1 18.36 16.03 10.06
N ALA A 2 18.18 14.71 10.14
CA ALA A 2 18.21 13.85 8.96
C ALA A 2 17.05 14.24 8.01
N LYS A 3 17.27 14.14 6.70
CA LYS A 3 16.25 14.45 5.69
C LYS A 3 15.15 13.38 5.76
N LYS A 4 13.89 13.80 5.92
CA LYS A 4 12.74 12.89 5.83
C LYS A 4 12.57 12.36 4.40
N GLY A 5 12.02 11.17 4.28
CA GLY A 5 11.61 10.59 3.01
C GLY A 5 10.42 11.31 2.40
N TYR A 6 10.22 11.11 1.10
CA TYR A 6 9.07 11.61 0.36
C TYR A 6 7.89 10.64 0.47
N ILE A 7 6.68 11.21 0.54
CA ILE A 7 5.42 10.43 0.53
C ILE A 7 4.72 10.66 -0.80
N LYS A 8 4.60 9.60 -1.60
CA LYS A 8 3.74 9.56 -2.78
C LYS A 8 2.40 8.94 -2.40
N LYS A 9 1.29 9.55 -2.81
CA LYS A 9 -0.05 8.99 -2.63
C LYS A 9 -0.62 8.59 -3.98
N VAL A 10 -1.10 7.36 -4.08
CA VAL A 10 -1.66 6.81 -5.31
C VAL A 10 -3.03 6.16 -5.05
N PHE A 11 -3.85 6.16 -6.09
CA PHE A 11 -5.19 5.57 -6.10
C PHE A 11 -5.19 4.44 -7.14
N PRO A 12 -4.86 3.21 -6.75
CA PRO A 12 -4.64 2.10 -7.68
C PRO A 12 -5.93 1.54 -8.29
N GLY A 13 -7.11 1.99 -7.90
CA GLY A 13 -8.35 1.54 -8.53
C GLY A 13 -9.45 2.59 -8.45
N GLY A 14 -10.40 2.50 -9.37
CA GLY A 14 -11.53 3.41 -9.44
C GLY A 14 -12.67 2.89 -10.32
N ASN A 15 -13.85 3.48 -10.14
CA ASN A 15 -15.03 3.19 -10.96
C ASN A 15 -14.99 4.03 -12.25
N THR A 16 -15.12 3.38 -13.40
CA THR A 16 -15.14 4.01 -14.72
C THR A 16 -16.46 3.69 -15.44
N PRO A 17 -16.80 4.37 -16.55
CA PRO A 17 -17.96 3.99 -17.37
C PRO A 17 -17.90 2.55 -17.92
N GLN A 18 -16.72 1.93 -17.94
CA GLN A 18 -16.50 0.54 -18.36
C GLN A 18 -16.52 -0.47 -17.18
N GLY A 19 -16.77 0.00 -15.96
CA GLY A 19 -16.72 -0.80 -14.73
C GLY A 19 -15.53 -0.45 -13.84
N PHE A 20 -15.26 -1.31 -12.86
CA PHE A 20 -14.12 -1.15 -11.96
C PHE A 20 -12.80 -1.41 -12.71
N TYR A 21 -11.88 -0.45 -12.66
CA TYR A 21 -10.55 -0.59 -13.23
C TYR A 21 -9.50 -0.55 -12.11
N SER A 22 -8.48 -1.40 -12.20
CA SER A 22 -7.49 -1.60 -11.15
C SER A 22 -6.07 -1.77 -11.68
N PHE A 23 -5.13 -1.21 -10.94
CA PHE A 23 -3.68 -1.34 -11.03
C PHE A 23 -3.10 -2.01 -9.76
N TYR A 24 -3.89 -2.78 -9.02
CA TYR A 24 -3.43 -3.47 -7.79
C TYR A 24 -2.30 -4.49 -8.09
N ASP A 25 -2.28 -5.05 -9.30
CA ASP A 25 -1.22 -5.89 -9.85
C ASP A 25 0.11 -5.14 -10.06
N GLN A 26 0.08 -3.81 -10.09
CA GLN A 26 1.24 -2.94 -10.28
C GLN A 26 1.74 -2.29 -8.99
N ILE A 27 1.22 -2.69 -7.82
CA ILE A 27 1.66 -2.14 -6.53
C ILE A 27 3.17 -2.32 -6.34
N ILE A 28 3.70 -3.51 -6.61
CA ILE A 28 5.12 -3.78 -6.47
C ILE A 28 5.59 -4.67 -7.62
N THR A 29 6.82 -4.43 -8.06
CA THR A 29 7.45 -5.23 -9.11
C THR A 29 7.57 -6.70 -8.71
N PRO A 30 7.54 -7.66 -9.67
CA PRO A 30 7.69 -9.09 -9.39
C PRO A 30 8.98 -9.47 -8.64
N ASN A 31 10.03 -8.64 -8.74
CA ASN A 31 11.32 -8.84 -8.07
C ASN A 31 11.36 -8.22 -6.66
N ALA A 32 10.21 -8.10 -5.99
CA ALA A 32 10.12 -7.58 -4.64
C ALA A 32 11.01 -8.40 -3.68
N THR A 33 11.80 -7.71 -2.86
CA THR A 33 12.56 -8.33 -1.77
C THR A 33 11.62 -9.04 -0.79
N ARG A 34 10.49 -8.41 -0.47
CA ARG A 34 9.50 -8.98 0.44
C ARG A 34 8.11 -8.38 0.24
N ILE A 35 7.10 -9.26 0.23
CA ILE A 35 5.69 -8.87 0.26
C ILE A 35 5.09 -9.39 1.56
N LEU A 36 4.50 -8.49 2.34
CA LEU A 36 3.83 -8.79 3.60
C LEU A 36 2.32 -8.60 3.41
N ILE A 37 1.57 -9.70 3.45
CA ILE A 37 0.11 -9.68 3.33
C ILE A 37 -0.50 -9.58 4.73
N ILE A 38 -1.23 -8.49 4.99
CA ILE A 38 -1.92 -8.25 6.26
C ILE A 38 -3.38 -8.69 6.12
N LYS A 39 -3.71 -9.81 6.75
CA LYS A 39 -5.09 -10.32 6.79
C LYS A 39 -5.81 -9.88 8.06
N GLY A 40 -7.10 -9.59 7.94
CA GLY A 40 -7.94 -9.25 9.08
C GLY A 40 -9.31 -8.71 8.64
N GLY A 41 -10.31 -8.76 9.52
CA GLY A 41 -11.65 -8.25 9.23
C GLY A 41 -11.69 -6.73 9.01
N PRO A 42 -12.82 -6.19 8.53
CA PRO A 42 -13.05 -4.74 8.53
C PRO A 42 -12.87 -4.14 9.93
N GLY A 43 -12.27 -2.95 10.02
CA GLY A 43 -12.15 -2.22 11.29
C GLY A 43 -11.09 -2.72 12.28
N VAL A 44 -10.35 -3.80 12.00
CA VAL A 44 -9.31 -4.33 12.92
C VAL A 44 -7.98 -3.55 12.93
N GLY A 45 -7.92 -2.42 12.22
CA GLY A 45 -6.76 -1.51 12.25
C GLY A 45 -5.66 -1.77 11.22
N LYS A 46 -5.93 -2.53 10.14
CA LYS A 46 -4.94 -2.82 9.07
C LYS A 46 -4.35 -1.56 8.44
N SER A 47 -5.19 -0.64 7.99
CA SER A 47 -4.79 0.66 7.42
C SER A 47 -3.98 1.48 8.42
N THR A 48 -4.43 1.53 9.69
CA THR A 48 -3.71 2.23 10.77
C THR A 48 -2.32 1.64 11.00
N PHE A 49 -2.19 0.31 10.99
CA PHE A 49 -0.91 -0.38 11.14
C PHE A 49 0.05 -0.05 9.99
N MET A 50 -0.43 -0.12 8.74
CA MET A 50 0.34 0.25 7.57
C MET A 50 0.78 1.72 7.60
N ARG A 51 -0.12 2.63 8.00
CA ARG A 51 0.18 4.06 8.11
C ARG A 51 1.30 4.34 9.12
N LYS A 52 1.25 3.71 10.29
CA LYS A 52 2.31 3.84 11.31
C LYS A 52 3.67 3.37 10.81
N ILE A 53 3.70 2.27 10.05
CA ILE A 53 4.94 1.78 9.43
C ILE A 53 5.45 2.78 8.39
N ALA A 54 4.57 3.31 7.53
CA ALA A 54 4.97 4.29 6.52
C ALA A 54 5.55 5.57 7.15
N GLU A 55 4.91 6.08 8.21
CA GLU A 55 5.37 7.25 8.97
C GLU A 55 6.78 7.02 9.55
N GLU A 56 7.00 5.88 10.20
CA GLU A 56 8.31 5.50 10.74
C GLU A 56 9.38 5.39 9.65
N MET A 57 9.05 4.82 8.49
CA MET A 57 9.99 4.69 7.38
C MET A 57 10.36 6.06 6.78
N VAL A 58 9.40 6.97 6.66
CA VAL A 58 9.62 8.35 6.23
C VAL A 58 10.54 9.10 7.21
N ASP A 59 10.32 8.93 8.51
CA ASP A 59 11.14 9.54 9.55
C ASP A 59 12.58 9.01 9.54
N ARG A 60 12.77 7.76 9.09
CA ARG A 60 14.09 7.16 8.83
C ARG A 60 14.72 7.59 7.49
N GLY A 61 14.05 8.40 6.68
CA GLY A 61 14.55 8.90 5.41
C GLY A 61 14.23 8.04 4.19
N TYR A 62 13.34 7.06 4.31
CA TYR A 62 12.89 6.23 3.18
C TYR A 62 11.70 6.87 2.46
N ASP A 63 11.76 6.91 1.14
CA ASP A 63 10.60 7.25 0.33
C ASP A 63 9.55 6.13 0.41
N VAL A 64 8.28 6.51 0.46
CA VAL A 64 7.16 5.57 0.56
C VAL A 64 6.05 5.91 -0.43
N GLU A 65 5.38 4.88 -0.93
CA GLU A 65 4.13 5.01 -1.67
C GLU A 65 2.97 4.52 -0.81
N LEU A 66 1.93 5.36 -0.68
CA LEU A 66 0.68 5.03 0.00
C LEU A 66 -0.39 4.74 -1.03
N HIS A 67 -0.91 3.51 -1.02
CA HIS A 67 -1.94 3.05 -1.93
C HIS A 67 -3.30 3.11 -1.24
N HIS A 68 -4.13 4.06 -1.64
CA HIS A 68 -5.43 4.31 -1.03
C HIS A 68 -6.48 3.31 -1.51
N CYS A 69 -7.40 2.95 -0.61
CA CYS A 69 -8.50 2.05 -0.95
C CYS A 69 -9.52 2.72 -1.87
N SER A 70 -9.91 2.05 -2.95
CA SER A 70 -10.92 2.56 -3.89
C SER A 70 -12.31 2.73 -3.27
N SER A 71 -12.61 1.99 -2.20
CA SER A 71 -13.89 2.04 -1.49
C SER A 71 -13.91 3.00 -0.31
N ASP A 72 -12.73 3.36 0.22
CA ASP A 72 -12.55 4.31 1.32
C ASP A 72 -11.24 5.06 1.17
N ASN A 73 -11.31 6.32 0.70
CA ASN A 73 -10.13 7.17 0.50
C ASN A 73 -9.31 7.39 1.79
N GLY A 74 -9.89 7.23 2.98
CA GLY A 74 -9.19 7.31 4.26
C GLY A 74 -8.40 6.05 4.61
N SER A 75 -8.72 4.92 3.99
CA SER A 75 -8.07 3.63 4.19
C SER A 75 -6.90 3.42 3.22
N LEU A 76 -5.92 2.62 3.65
CA LEU A 76 -4.82 2.14 2.83
C LEU A 76 -5.02 0.66 2.53
N ASP A 77 -4.81 0.29 1.27
CA ASP A 77 -4.73 -1.12 0.82
C ASP A 77 -3.28 -1.57 0.63
N GLY A 78 -2.33 -0.62 0.60
CA GLY A 78 -0.93 -0.97 0.53
C GLY A 78 0.04 0.16 0.84
N VAL A 79 1.25 -0.22 1.19
CA VAL A 79 2.42 0.65 1.39
C VAL A 79 3.61 0.01 0.71
N VAL A 80 4.34 0.79 -0.09
CA VAL A 80 5.56 0.34 -0.77
C VAL A 80 6.73 1.19 -0.32
N ILE A 81 7.87 0.55 -0.07
CA ILE A 81 9.13 1.19 0.27
C ILE A 81 10.12 0.83 -0.85
N PRO A 82 10.19 1.63 -1.94
CA PRO A 82 10.85 1.22 -3.18
C PRO A 82 12.32 0.89 -3.02
N SER A 83 13.06 1.68 -2.23
CA SER A 83 14.51 1.55 -2.09
C SER A 83 14.97 0.23 -1.44
N ILE A 84 14.08 -0.48 -0.74
CA ILE A 84 14.35 -1.80 -0.15
C ILE A 84 13.50 -2.91 -0.77
N GLY A 85 12.64 -2.58 -1.75
CA GLY A 85 11.78 -3.55 -2.43
C GLY A 85 10.78 -4.25 -1.49
N VAL A 86 10.25 -3.54 -0.49
CA VAL A 86 9.28 -4.10 0.47
C VAL A 86 7.90 -3.52 0.23
N ALA A 87 6.87 -4.37 0.21
CA ALA A 87 5.47 -3.98 0.21
C ALA A 87 4.69 -4.58 1.39
N LEU A 88 3.77 -3.80 1.94
CA LEU A 88 2.71 -4.24 2.83
C LEU A 88 1.39 -4.11 2.06
N ILE A 89 0.57 -5.16 2.04
CA ILE A 89 -0.65 -5.21 1.24
C ILE A 89 -1.79 -5.78 2.10
N ASP A 90 -2.97 -5.15 2.04
CA ASP A 90 -4.19 -5.70 2.62
C ASP A 90 -4.58 -7.00 1.88
N GLY A 91 -4.73 -8.10 2.61
CA GLY A 91 -5.11 -9.40 2.06
C GLY A 91 -6.61 -9.66 1.98
N THR A 92 -7.47 -8.66 2.21
CA THR A 92 -8.93 -8.77 2.05
C THR A 92 -9.25 -9.01 0.57
N ALA A 93 -10.13 -9.96 0.23
CA ALA A 93 -10.53 -10.14 -1.18
C ALA A 93 -11.08 -8.82 -1.76
N PRO A 94 -10.71 -8.39 -2.98
CA PRO A 94 -10.10 -9.16 -4.08
C PRO A 94 -8.56 -9.14 -4.12
N HIS A 95 -7.88 -8.61 -3.10
CA HIS A 95 -6.44 -8.33 -3.07
C HIS A 95 -5.52 -9.56 -2.91
N GLY A 96 -5.96 -10.73 -3.38
CA GLY A 96 -5.15 -11.94 -3.39
C GLY A 96 -4.00 -11.78 -4.38
N ALA A 97 -2.78 -11.55 -3.87
CA ALA A 97 -1.58 -11.71 -4.66
C ALA A 97 -1.58 -13.12 -5.27
N VAL A 98 -1.77 -13.20 -6.58
CA VAL A 98 -1.53 -14.43 -7.33
C VAL A 98 -0.01 -14.55 -7.41
N THR A 99 0.56 -15.31 -6.49
CA THR A 99 1.93 -15.83 -6.60
C THR A 99 1.98 -16.94 -7.64
#